data_AF-A0A6P0WSM8-F1
#
_entry.id   AF-A0A6P0WSM8-F1
#
_cell.length_a   1.000
_cell.length_b   1.000
_cell.length_c   1.000
_cell.angle_alpha   90.00
_cell.angle_beta   90.00
_cell.angle_gamma   90.00
#
_symmetry.space_group_name_H-M   'P 1'
#
loop_
_entity.id
_entity.type
_entity.pdbx_description
1 polymer ?
#
loop_
_entity_poly.entity_id
_entity_poly.type
_entity_poly.pdbx_seq_one_letter_code
_entity_poly.pdbx_strand_id
1 'polypeptide(L)'
;MRFQDLDVYRLSERLADEIWKMVQNWEPLAKDTLGKQLICSADSIGAKIAAGVGRGNTPDNRRFVKIARGSLYQTQHWLRRAYSRNLLNGQQLDTLKPIVDELAPRLNSYINSLK
;
A
#
# COMPACT_ATOMS: atom_id res chain seq x y z
N MET A 1 -18.97 12.07 -1.14
CA MET A 1 -18.39 10.73 -1.34
C MET A 1 -17.45 10.46 -0.18
N ARG A 2 -17.59 9.33 0.52
CA ARG A 2 -16.67 8.97 1.61
C ARG A 2 -15.50 8.18 1.03
N PHE A 3 -14.33 8.31 1.62
CA PHE A 3 -13.13 7.62 1.10
C PHE A 3 -13.24 6.09 1.22
N GLN A 4 -13.99 5.59 2.20
CA GLN A 4 -14.26 4.16 2.40
C GLN A 4 -15.05 3.52 1.25
N ASP A 5 -15.72 4.32 0.44
CA ASP A 5 -16.48 3.86 -0.72
C ASP A 5 -15.58 3.72 -1.97
N LEU A 6 -14.31 4.14 -1.90
CA LEU A 6 -13.35 4.03 -3.01
C LEU A 6 -12.77 2.61 -3.09
N ASP A 7 -12.91 1.96 -4.25
CA ASP A 7 -12.29 0.65 -4.51
C ASP A 7 -10.77 0.67 -4.30
N VAL A 8 -10.10 1.75 -4.74
CA VAL A 8 -8.66 1.93 -4.56
C VAL A 8 -8.26 2.02 -3.08
N TYR A 9 -9.13 2.55 -2.23
CA TYR A 9 -8.90 2.60 -0.79
C TYR A 9 -9.05 1.21 -0.16
N ARG A 10 -10.15 0.50 -0.45
CA ARG A 10 -10.38 -0.87 0.05
C ARG A 10 -9.28 -1.83 -0.38
N LEU A 11 -8.78 -1.69 -1.60
CA LEU A 11 -7.66 -2.49 -2.10
C LEU A 11 -6.36 -2.17 -1.36
N SER A 12 -6.14 -0.91 -0.97
CA SER A 12 -4.98 -0.52 -0.15
C SER A 12 -5.06 -1.05 1.27
N GLU A 13 -6.25 -1.10 1.89
CA GLU A 13 -6.45 -1.74 3.20
C GLU A 13 -6.17 -3.24 3.13
N ARG A 14 -6.72 -3.91 2.10
CA ARG A 14 -6.46 -5.34 1.89
C ARG A 14 -4.97 -5.64 1.75
N LEU A 15 -4.22 -4.80 1.02
CA LEU A 15 -2.76 -4.95 0.91
C LEU A 15 -2.07 -4.79 2.28
N ALA A 16 -2.45 -3.77 3.03
CA ALA A 16 -1.90 -3.49 4.36
C ALA A 16 -2.16 -4.64 5.35
N ASP A 17 -3.38 -5.16 5.37
CA ASP A 17 -3.78 -6.28 6.25
C ASP A 17 -2.99 -7.56 5.96
N GLU A 18 -2.85 -7.92 4.68
CA GLU A 18 -2.07 -9.10 4.28
C GLU A 18 -0.59 -8.94 4.63
N ILE A 19 -0.05 -7.73 4.45
CA ILE A 19 1.33 -7.40 4.86
C ILE A 19 1.50 -7.50 6.38
N TRP A 20 0.55 -6.96 7.16
CA TRP A 20 0.59 -6.98 8.61
C TRP A 20 0.60 -8.42 9.14
N LYS A 21 -0.35 -9.26 8.69
CA LYS A 21 -0.45 -10.67 9.08
C LYS A 21 0.83 -11.44 8.75
N MET A 22 1.42 -11.18 7.59
CA MET A 22 2.68 -11.80 7.17
C MET A 22 3.85 -11.39 8.08
N VAL A 23 4.04 -10.08 8.28
CA VAL A 23 5.18 -9.53 9.05
C VAL A 23 5.06 -9.86 10.53
N GLN A 24 3.84 -10.04 11.06
CA GLN A 24 3.62 -10.41 12.45
C GLN A 24 4.37 -11.70 12.84
N ASN A 25 4.52 -12.63 11.88
CA ASN A 25 5.14 -13.95 12.04
C ASN A 25 6.66 -13.96 11.77
N TRP A 26 7.28 -12.81 11.48
CA TRP A 26 8.71 -12.75 11.24
C TRP A 26 9.52 -12.73 12.53
N GLU A 27 10.74 -13.25 12.47
CA GLU A 27 11.74 -13.16 13.53
C GLU A 27 12.03 -11.69 13.92
N PRO A 28 12.36 -11.41 15.20
CA PRO A 28 12.46 -10.05 15.72
C PRO A 28 13.32 -9.10 14.87
N LEU A 29 14.50 -9.54 14.43
CA LEU A 29 15.39 -8.72 13.60
C LEU A 29 14.75 -8.32 12.27
N ALA A 30 14.10 -9.27 11.59
CA ALA A 30 13.45 -9.02 10.30
C ALA A 30 12.23 -8.11 10.47
N LYS A 31 11.46 -8.33 11.55
CA LYS A 31 10.28 -7.55 11.91
C LYS A 31 10.62 -6.10 12.25
N ASP A 32 11.63 -5.87 13.08
CA ASP A 32 11.99 -4.53 13.56
C ASP A 32 12.69 -3.67 12.50
N THR A 33 13.37 -4.31 11.55
CA THR A 33 14.11 -3.61 10.49
C THR A 33 13.27 -3.45 9.22
N LEU A 34 13.03 -4.53 8.48
CA LEU A 34 12.30 -4.49 7.21
C LEU A 34 10.80 -4.50 7.42
N GLY A 35 10.31 -5.33 8.35
CA GLY A 35 8.89 -5.52 8.60
C GLY A 35 8.19 -4.22 8.95
N LYS A 36 8.77 -3.44 9.86
CA LYS A 36 8.27 -2.12 10.25
C LYS A 36 8.19 -1.16 9.06
N GLN A 37 9.24 -1.10 8.24
CA GLN A 37 9.26 -0.24 7.04
C GLN A 37 8.19 -0.67 6.02
N LEU A 38 8.04 -1.98 5.83
CA LEU A 38 7.06 -2.55 4.92
C LEU A 38 5.62 -2.22 5.36
N ILE A 39 5.29 -2.49 6.64
CA ILE A 39 3.99 -2.15 7.23
C ILE A 39 3.70 -0.65 7.08
N CYS A 40 4.60 0.21 7.56
CA CYS A 40 4.38 1.66 7.52
C CYS A 40 4.19 2.19 6.08
N SER A 41 4.93 1.64 5.12
CA SER A 41 4.77 2.04 3.71
C SER A 41 3.41 1.62 3.14
N ALA A 42 2.92 0.42 3.48
CA ALA A 42 1.63 -0.09 3.02
C ALA A 42 0.47 0.68 3.64
N ASP A 43 0.46 0.88 4.96
CA ASP A 43 -0.57 1.62 5.70
C ASP A 43 -0.67 3.08 5.19
N SER A 44 0.47 3.66 4.82
CA SER A 44 0.53 5.02 4.29
C SER A 44 -0.26 5.18 2.99
N ILE A 45 -0.45 4.14 2.18
CA ILE A 45 -1.22 4.25 0.93
C ILE A 45 -2.66 4.65 1.23
N GLY A 46 -3.36 3.87 2.06
CA GLY A 46 -4.74 4.13 2.47
C GLY A 46 -4.86 5.44 3.25
N ALA A 47 -3.93 5.70 4.17
CA ALA A 47 -3.91 6.93 4.96
C ALA A 47 -3.79 8.19 4.09
N LYS A 48 -2.99 8.15 3.02
CA LYS A 48 -2.86 9.28 2.08
C LYS A 48 -4.10 9.45 1.21
N ILE A 49 -4.77 8.37 0.79
CA ILE A 49 -6.06 8.45 0.08
C ILE A 49 -7.11 9.11 0.97
N ALA A 50 -7.27 8.64 2.21
CA ALA A 50 -8.22 9.19 3.18
C ALA A 50 -7.94 10.67 3.48
N ALA A 51 -6.67 11.00 3.75
CA ALA A 51 -6.25 12.37 4.00
C ALA A 51 -6.48 13.29 2.79
N GLY A 52 -6.29 12.79 1.56
CA GLY A 52 -6.54 13.53 0.33
C GLY A 52 -8.01 13.89 0.16
N VAL A 53 -8.91 12.92 0.37
CA VAL A 53 -10.37 13.16 0.34
C VAL A 53 -10.78 14.19 1.41
N GLY A 54 -10.17 14.13 2.59
CA GLY A 54 -10.43 15.06 3.69
C GLY A 54 -9.99 16.51 3.44
N ARG A 55 -9.25 16.82 2.37
CA ARG A 55 -8.83 18.20 2.04
C ARG A 55 -9.94 19.05 1.43
N GLY A 56 -11.02 18.42 0.94
CA GLY A 56 -12.19 19.14 0.42
C GLY A 56 -11.97 19.85 -0.92
N ASN A 57 -10.81 19.69 -1.57
CA ASN A 57 -10.54 20.23 -2.90
C ASN A 57 -9.76 19.23 -3.78
N THR A 58 -10.00 19.29 -5.09
CA THR A 58 -9.42 18.34 -6.05
C THR A 58 -7.90 18.43 -6.19
N PRO A 59 -7.26 19.63 -6.27
CA PRO A 59 -5.81 19.74 -6.38
C PRO A 59 -5.05 19.06 -5.23
N ASP A 60 -5.49 19.27 -3.99
CA ASP A 60 -4.86 18.65 -2.83
C ASP A 60 -5.14 17.16 -2.78
N ASN A 61 -6.37 16.72 -3.04
CA ASN A 61 -6.68 15.28 -3.10
C ASN A 61 -5.74 14.59 -4.11
N ARG A 62 -5.59 15.17 -5.30
CA ARG A 62 -4.68 14.67 -6.34
C ARG A 62 -3.23 14.61 -5.88
N ARG A 63 -2.75 15.64 -5.17
CA ARG A 63 -1.41 15.66 -4.59
C ARG A 63 -1.21 14.53 -3.58
N PHE A 64 -2.18 14.31 -2.69
CA PHE A 64 -2.13 13.23 -1.70
C PHE A 64 -2.16 11.84 -2.33
N VAL A 65 -2.96 11.62 -3.37
CA VAL A 65 -2.99 10.33 -4.08
C VAL A 65 -1.68 10.09 -4.85
N LYS A 66 -1.02 11.12 -5.38
CA LYS A 66 0.35 10.99 -5.93
C LYS A 66 1.36 10.55 -4.86
N ILE A 67 1.22 11.03 -3.62
CA ILE A 67 2.03 10.57 -2.49
C ILE A 67 1.71 9.11 -2.15
N ALA A 68 0.42 8.72 -2.16
CA ALA A 68 0.00 7.33 -1.95
C ALA A 68 0.66 6.37 -2.97
N ARG A 69 0.75 6.78 -4.24
CA ARG A 69 1.51 6.03 -5.26
C ARG A 69 3.00 5.93 -4.94
N GLY A 70 3.59 6.97 -4.39
CA GLY A 70 4.97 6.92 -3.88
C GLY A 70 5.14 5.89 -2.76
N SER A 71 4.18 5.82 -1.83
CA SER A 71 4.16 4.81 -0.76
C SER A 71 4.06 3.39 -1.34
N LEU A 72 3.23 3.17 -2.37
CA LEU A 72 3.14 1.87 -3.06
C LEU A 72 4.50 1.43 -3.64
N TYR A 73 5.26 2.34 -4.25
CA TYR A 73 6.59 2.00 -4.76
C TYR A 73 7.58 1.65 -3.64
N GLN A 74 7.47 2.29 -2.47
CA GLN A 74 8.24 1.89 -1.29
C GLN A 74 7.83 0.51 -0.79
N THR A 75 6.53 0.21 -0.75
CA THR A 75 6.02 -1.13 -0.40
C THR A 75 6.56 -2.19 -1.35
N GLN A 76 6.52 -1.95 -2.67
CA GLN A 76 7.10 -2.84 -3.67
C GLN A 76 8.60 -3.04 -3.47
N HIS A 77 9.34 -1.97 -3.16
CA HIS A 77 10.76 -2.07 -2.83
C HIS A 77 10.99 -3.00 -1.65
N TRP A 78 10.27 -2.81 -0.54
CA TRP A 78 10.43 -3.63 0.65
C TRP A 78 10.01 -5.08 0.44
N LEU A 79 8.95 -5.35 -0.33
CA LEU A 79 8.58 -6.72 -0.73
C LEU A 79 9.70 -7.41 -1.52
N ARG A 80 10.35 -6.70 -2.44
CA ARG A 80 11.52 -7.24 -3.16
C ARG A 80 12.70 -7.52 -2.23
N ARG A 81 12.94 -6.65 -1.23
CA ARG A 81 13.98 -6.88 -0.22
C ARG A 81 13.64 -8.08 0.69
N ALA A 82 12.37 -8.26 1.02
CA ALA A 82 11.89 -9.39 1.82
C ALA A 82 12.08 -10.71 1.06
N TYR A 83 11.70 -10.74 -0.22
CA TYR A 83 11.95 -11.89 -1.10
C TYR A 83 13.43 -12.25 -1.18
N SER A 84 14.31 -11.26 -1.43
CA SER A 84 15.76 -11.48 -1.49
C SER A 84 16.38 -11.97 -0.17
N ARG A 85 15.67 -11.84 0.96
CA ARG A 85 16.10 -12.30 2.28
C ARG A 85 15.40 -13.60 2.71
N ASN A 86 14.67 -14.25 1.79
CA ASN A 86 13.89 -15.46 2.04
C ASN A 86 12.85 -15.29 3.17
N LEU A 87 12.30 -14.08 3.32
CA LEU A 87 11.25 -13.77 4.30
C LEU A 87 9.83 -13.99 3.76
N LEU A 88 9.72 -14.32 2.46
CA LEU A 88 8.47 -14.56 1.76
C LEU A 88 8.43 -16.00 1.24
N ASN A 89 7.30 -16.67 1.44
CA ASN A 89 7.02 -17.97 0.82
C ASN A 89 6.15 -17.82 -0.45
N GLY A 90 6.02 -18.89 -1.24
CA GLY A 90 5.25 -18.89 -2.49
C GLY A 90 3.79 -18.47 -2.29
N GLN A 91 3.13 -18.99 -1.25
CA GLN A 91 1.73 -18.67 -0.95
C GLN A 91 1.51 -17.18 -0.61
N GLN A 92 2.47 -16.55 0.07
CA GLN A 92 2.44 -15.11 0.37
C GLN A 92 2.62 -14.29 -0.92
N LEU A 93 3.49 -14.72 -1.83
CA LEU A 93 3.66 -14.07 -3.13
C LEU A 93 2.41 -14.18 -3.99
N ASP A 94 1.79 -15.37 -4.03
CA ASP A 94 0.56 -15.61 -4.78
C ASP A 94 -0.62 -14.79 -4.24
N THR A 95 -0.61 -14.47 -2.95
CA THR A 95 -1.60 -13.58 -2.32
C THR A 95 -1.31 -12.10 -2.61
N LEU A 96 -0.06 -11.65 -2.43
CA LEU A 96 0.29 -10.23 -2.47
C LEU A 96 0.42 -9.68 -3.89
N LYS A 97 0.98 -10.48 -4.82
CA LYS A 97 1.28 -10.02 -6.18
C LYS A 97 0.04 -9.52 -6.93
N PRO A 98 -1.10 -10.24 -6.95
CA PRO A 98 -2.30 -9.76 -7.62
C PRO A 98 -2.82 -8.43 -7.05
N ILE A 99 -2.75 -8.25 -5.72
CA ILE A 99 -3.20 -7.03 -5.05
C ILE A 99 -2.33 -5.84 -5.48
N VAL A 100 -1.01 -6.02 -5.48
CA VAL A 100 -0.05 -4.98 -5.90
C VAL A 100 -0.21 -4.63 -7.38
N ASP A 101 -0.37 -5.65 -8.24
CA ASP A 101 -0.52 -5.48 -9.69
C ASP A 101 -1.84 -4.77 -10.04
N GLU A 102 -2.90 -4.97 -9.26
CA GLU A 102 -4.17 -4.24 -9.41
C GLU A 102 -4.11 -2.82 -8.83
N LEU A 103 -3.42 -2.61 -7.71
CA LEU A 103 -3.44 -1.33 -6.99
C LEU A 103 -2.75 -0.20 -7.77
N ALA A 104 -1.65 -0.50 -8.47
CA ALA A 104 -0.92 0.50 -9.27
C ALA A 104 -1.77 1.16 -10.37
N PRO A 105 -2.44 0.42 -11.28
CA PRO A 105 -3.32 1.02 -12.29
C PRO A 105 -4.55 1.71 -11.67
N ARG A 106 -5.12 1.17 -10.58
CA ARG A 106 -6.25 1.80 -9.87
C ARG A 106 -5.88 3.17 -9.29
N LEU A 107 -4.71 3.30 -8.67
CA LEU A 107 -4.19 4.59 -8.20
C LEU A 107 -4.00 5.59 -9.34
N ASN A 108 -3.45 5.15 -10.48
CA ASN A 108 -3.28 6.01 -11.64
C ASN A 108 -4.62 6.47 -12.23
N SER A 109 -5.59 5.56 -12.33
CA SER A 109 -6.95 5.89 -12.77
C SER A 109 -7.59 6.93 -11.85
N TYR A 110 -7.44 6.78 -10.53
CA TYR A 110 -7.99 7.74 -9.56
C TYR A 110 -7.30 9.11 -9.65
N ILE A 111 -5.97 9.16 -9.82
CA ILE A 111 -5.25 10.43 -10.05
C ILE A 111 -5.78 11.13 -11.31
N ASN A 112 -6.10 10.38 -12.36
CA ASN A 112 -6.58 10.92 -13.62
C ASN A 112 -8.04 11.38 -13.56
N SER A 113 -8.89 10.77 -12.72
CA SER A 113 -10.27 11.21 -12.52
C SER A 113 -10.37 12.51 -11.71
N LEU A 114 -9.37 12.81 -10.89
CA LEU A 114 -9.26 14.08 -10.15
C LEU A 114 -8.75 15.17 -11.11
N LYS A 115 -9.67 15.89 -11.76
CA LYS A 115 -9.40 17.03 -12.65
C LYS A 115 -9.33 18.35 -11.87
#